data_AF-A0A2G5I452-F1
#
_entry.id   AF-A0A2G5I452-F1
#
_cell.length_a   1.000
_cell.length_b   1.000
_cell.length_c   1.000
_cell.angle_alpha   90.00
_cell.angle_beta   90.00
_cell.angle_gamma   90.00
#
_symmetry.space_group_name_H-M   'P 1'
#
loop_
_entity.id
_entity.type
_entity.pdbx_description
1 polymer ?
#
loop_
_entity_poly.entity_id
_entity_poly.type
_entity_poly.pdbx_seq_one_letter_code
_entity_poly.pdbx_strand_id
1 'polypeptide(L)'
;MSTSIAQLKHLLLHRLPHRTDTFLTHLSRLLSTASGRDALLCTAFYTLAFTHAQLLRILSRKYENLAETIAQNASKSLLPGEAFVATIEPPHLQLTETCVAVKSLGDAIDEVRTFWRLRGLVDIYAAARENYLRPSRDPVLKSIVWAKILAQTGYQFYENAAYLVKKGVLRSERFAKRETGWWTVSSQFWFADVLLEFVRLARVRQLRWNEEFGAQQVEKEGVVGVKSQELEEKWWLQLYSNLGWFPNAVHWGWYDGCEESPMNETMIGLTGFVPGFINLRAAWEATA
;
A
#
# COMPACT_ATOMS: atom_id res chain seq x y z
N MET A 1 -28.21 -29.90 29.64
CA MET A 1 -27.56 -30.20 28.34
C MET A 1 -28.40 -29.85 27.12
N SER A 2 -29.74 -29.98 27.13
CA SER A 2 -30.61 -29.72 25.96
C SER A 2 -30.57 -28.26 25.42
N THR A 3 -30.54 -27.26 26.29
CA THR A 3 -30.61 -25.84 25.93
C THR A 3 -29.39 -25.32 25.17
N SER A 4 -28.19 -25.84 25.47
CA SER A 4 -26.93 -25.43 24.81
C SER A 4 -26.86 -25.92 23.35
N ILE A 5 -27.39 -27.11 23.05
CA ILE A 5 -27.38 -27.68 21.71
C ILE A 5 -28.37 -26.95 20.79
N ALA A 6 -29.53 -26.53 21.31
CA ALA A 6 -30.50 -25.73 20.58
C ALA A 6 -29.96 -24.32 20.22
N GLN A 7 -29.24 -23.69 21.16
CA GLN A 7 -28.57 -22.41 20.91
C GLN A 7 -27.44 -22.53 19.89
N LEU A 8 -26.64 -23.60 19.94
CA LEU A 8 -25.56 -23.86 18.98
C LEU A 8 -26.12 -24.11 17.57
N LYS A 9 -27.21 -24.90 17.46
CA LYS A 9 -27.91 -25.13 16.20
C LYS A 9 -28.50 -23.85 15.63
N HIS A 10 -29.13 -23.01 16.45
CA HIS A 10 -29.65 -21.72 15.99
C HIS A 10 -28.53 -20.75 15.55
N LEU A 11 -27.39 -20.74 16.25
CA LEU A 11 -26.21 -19.97 15.86
C LEU A 11 -25.63 -20.46 14.52
N LEU A 12 -25.49 -21.77 14.34
CA LEU A 12 -24.91 -22.38 13.14
C LEU A 12 -25.84 -22.37 11.92
N LEU A 13 -27.15 -22.54 12.12
CA LEU A 13 -28.12 -22.67 11.02
C LEU A 13 -28.74 -21.36 10.58
N HIS A 14 -28.80 -20.35 11.45
CA HIS A 14 -29.49 -19.09 11.13
C HIS A 14 -28.59 -17.86 11.22
N ARG A 15 -27.77 -17.72 12.26
CA ARG A 15 -26.94 -16.52 12.44
C ARG A 15 -25.66 -16.53 11.60
N LEU A 16 -24.97 -17.67 11.52
CA LEU A 16 -23.77 -17.79 10.70
C LEU A 16 -24.08 -17.60 9.20
N PRO A 17 -25.08 -18.31 8.62
CA PRO A 17 -25.37 -18.19 7.20
C PRO A 17 -25.85 -16.78 6.82
N HIS A 18 -26.69 -16.14 7.63
CA HIS A 18 -27.16 -14.78 7.37
C HIS A 18 -26.00 -13.75 7.42
N ARG A 19 -25.09 -13.86 8.40
CA ARG A 19 -23.92 -12.96 8.49
C ARG A 19 -22.95 -13.16 7.34
N THR A 20 -22.70 -14.42 6.97
CA THR A 20 -21.85 -14.76 5.82
C THR A 20 -22.47 -14.24 4.53
N ASP A 21 -23.77 -14.42 4.31
CA ASP A 21 -24.46 -13.93 3.10
C ASP A 21 -24.45 -12.40 3.00
N THR A 22 -24.72 -11.70 4.11
CA THR A 22 -24.63 -10.23 4.17
C THR A 22 -23.21 -9.75 3.84
N PHE A 23 -22.19 -10.40 4.43
CA PHE A 23 -20.79 -10.08 4.18
C PHE A 23 -20.38 -10.35 2.72
N LEU A 24 -20.74 -11.52 2.16
CA LEU A 24 -20.39 -11.88 0.79
C LEU A 24 -21.08 -10.96 -0.22
N THR A 25 -22.33 -10.58 0.02
CA THR A 25 -23.05 -9.63 -0.81
C THR A 25 -22.39 -8.25 -0.78
N HIS A 26 -21.96 -7.79 0.40
CA HIS A 26 -21.23 -6.54 0.53
C HIS A 26 -19.84 -6.60 -0.11
N LEU A 27 -19.09 -7.69 0.09
CA LEU A 27 -17.80 -7.93 -0.55
C LEU A 27 -17.93 -7.96 -2.08
N SER A 28 -19.00 -8.55 -2.62
CA SER A 28 -19.29 -8.55 -4.05
C SER A 28 -19.52 -7.13 -4.59
N ARG A 29 -20.28 -6.29 -3.86
CA ARG A 29 -20.48 -4.87 -4.20
C ARG A 29 -19.15 -4.10 -4.17
N LEU A 30 -18.34 -4.30 -3.13
CA LEU A 30 -17.01 -3.71 -3.02
C LEU A 30 -16.14 -4.06 -4.23
N LEU A 31 -16.01 -5.35 -4.53
CA LEU A 31 -15.19 -5.87 -5.62
C LEU A 31 -15.71 -5.50 -7.02
N SER A 32 -16.98 -5.11 -7.13
CA SER A 32 -17.54 -4.60 -8.39
C SER A 32 -17.01 -3.20 -8.73
N THR A 33 -16.58 -2.43 -7.74
CA THR A 33 -16.02 -1.08 -7.93
C THR A 33 -14.51 -1.12 -8.17
N ALA A 34 -13.98 -0.18 -8.98
CA ALA A 34 -12.54 -0.06 -9.20
C ALA A 34 -11.79 0.34 -7.92
N SER A 35 -12.34 1.29 -7.15
CA SER A 35 -11.78 1.74 -5.87
C SER A 35 -11.75 0.63 -4.82
N GLY A 36 -12.83 -0.17 -4.72
CA GLY A 36 -12.88 -1.30 -3.79
C GLY A 36 -11.86 -2.39 -4.11
N ARG A 37 -11.66 -2.73 -5.40
CA ARG A 37 -10.62 -3.68 -5.81
C ARG A 37 -9.22 -3.17 -5.48
N ASP A 38 -8.90 -1.92 -5.84
CA ASP A 38 -7.57 -1.35 -5.57
C ASP A 38 -7.29 -1.25 -4.06
N ALA A 39 -8.25 -0.77 -3.27
CA ALA A 39 -8.10 -0.65 -1.83
C ALA A 39 -7.91 -2.00 -1.12
N LEU A 40 -8.66 -3.03 -1.55
CA LEU A 40 -8.51 -4.38 -1.03
C LEU A 40 -7.14 -4.96 -1.37
N LEU A 41 -6.71 -4.89 -2.64
CA LEU A 41 -5.42 -5.41 -3.08
C LEU A 41 -4.26 -4.65 -2.42
N CYS A 42 -4.37 -3.33 -2.27
CA CYS A 42 -3.39 -2.52 -1.56
C CYS A 42 -3.25 -2.96 -0.10
N THR A 43 -4.37 -3.09 0.61
CA THR A 43 -4.37 -3.54 2.02
C THR A 43 -3.80 -4.95 2.14
N ALA A 44 -4.21 -5.87 1.25
CA ALA A 44 -3.73 -7.24 1.24
C ALA A 44 -2.22 -7.31 0.98
N PHE A 45 -1.71 -6.57 -0.01
CA PHE A 45 -0.28 -6.51 -0.33
C PHE A 45 0.56 -6.09 0.88
N TYR A 46 0.25 -4.95 1.51
CA TYR A 46 1.03 -4.46 2.64
C TYR A 46 0.88 -5.34 3.90
N THR A 47 -0.27 -5.98 4.08
CA THR A 47 -0.46 -7.00 5.13
C THR A 47 0.43 -8.21 4.87
N LEU A 48 0.53 -8.69 3.63
CA LEU A 48 1.39 -9.80 3.25
C LEU A 48 2.87 -9.45 3.37
N ALA A 49 3.28 -8.25 2.97
CA ALA A 49 4.66 -7.76 3.15
C ALA A 49 5.05 -7.72 4.63
N PHE A 50 4.17 -7.18 5.50
CA PHE A 50 4.40 -7.21 6.94
C PHE A 50 4.48 -8.65 7.47
N THR A 51 3.55 -9.52 7.07
CA THR A 51 3.50 -10.92 7.49
C THR A 51 4.75 -11.67 7.05
N HIS A 52 5.18 -11.48 5.80
CA HIS A 52 6.42 -12.04 5.25
C HIS A 52 7.62 -11.64 6.09
N ALA A 53 7.79 -10.35 6.38
CA ALA A 53 8.89 -9.86 7.21
C ALA A 53 8.90 -10.50 8.62
N GLN A 54 7.72 -10.73 9.22
CA GLN A 54 7.63 -11.42 10.51
C GLN A 54 8.00 -12.91 10.41
N LEU A 55 7.51 -13.60 9.38
CA LEU A 55 7.83 -15.00 9.13
C LEU A 55 9.32 -15.18 8.88
N LEU A 56 9.92 -14.32 8.05
CA LEU A 56 11.34 -14.32 7.74
C LEU A 56 12.20 -14.09 8.99
N ARG A 57 11.78 -13.18 9.89
CA ARG A 57 12.45 -12.96 11.17
C ARG A 57 12.41 -14.20 12.07
N ILE A 58 11.26 -14.88 12.16
CA ILE A 58 11.14 -16.12 12.93
C ILE A 58 12.01 -17.21 12.31
N LEU A 59 11.98 -17.32 10.99
CA LEU A 59 12.75 -18.30 10.23
C LEU A 59 14.25 -18.09 10.44
N SER A 60 14.74 -16.86 10.31
CA SER A 60 16.15 -16.49 10.51
C SER A 60 16.65 -16.86 11.91
N ARG A 61 15.86 -16.59 12.95
CA ARG A 61 16.19 -16.99 14.33
C ARG A 61 16.29 -18.50 14.51
N LYS A 62 15.44 -19.28 13.82
CA LYS A 62 15.53 -20.75 13.86
C LYS A 62 16.81 -21.24 13.19
N TYR A 63 17.20 -20.61 12.09
CA TYR A 63 18.46 -20.90 11.40
C TYR A 63 19.68 -20.55 12.26
N GLU A 64 19.68 -19.37 12.88
CA GLU A 64 20.74 -18.94 13.81
C GLU A 64 20.89 -19.92 14.97
N ASN A 65 19.79 -20.27 15.65
CA ASN A 65 19.82 -21.23 16.75
C ASN A 65 20.31 -22.62 16.32
N LEU A 66 19.95 -23.07 15.11
CA LEU A 66 20.43 -24.33 14.55
C LEU A 66 21.94 -24.26 14.29
N ALA A 67 22.40 -23.18 13.67
CA ALA A 67 23.82 -22.95 13.40
C ALA A 67 24.64 -22.87 14.70
N GLU A 68 24.14 -22.16 15.71
CA GLU A 68 24.77 -22.09 17.03
C GLU A 68 24.84 -23.47 17.71
N THR A 69 23.76 -24.26 17.64
CA THR A 69 23.74 -25.61 18.22
C THR A 69 24.76 -26.52 17.54
N ILE A 70 24.85 -26.46 16.21
CA ILE A 70 25.85 -27.22 15.43
C ILE A 70 27.26 -26.75 15.79
N ALA A 71 27.50 -25.44 15.82
CA ALA A 71 28.80 -24.87 16.18
C ALA A 71 29.23 -25.27 17.60
N GLN A 72 28.33 -25.19 18.58
CA GLN A 72 28.58 -25.59 19.96
C GLN A 72 28.91 -27.09 20.06
N ASN A 73 28.16 -27.95 19.35
CA ASN A 73 28.43 -29.38 19.36
C ASN A 73 29.73 -29.75 18.63
N ALA A 74 30.04 -29.08 17.51
CA ALA A 74 31.30 -29.27 16.81
C ALA A 74 32.49 -28.84 17.68
N SER A 75 32.39 -27.69 18.38
CA SER A 75 33.45 -27.17 19.24
C SER A 75 33.85 -28.11 20.38
N LYS A 76 32.93 -28.98 20.85
CA LYS A 76 33.23 -29.99 21.88
C LYS A 76 34.07 -31.15 21.35
N SER A 77 34.05 -31.37 20.04
CA SER A 77 34.68 -32.52 19.38
C SER A 77 35.95 -32.14 18.62
N LEU A 78 36.19 -30.85 18.37
CA LEU A 78 37.34 -30.34 17.63
C LEU A 78 38.55 -30.12 18.55
N LEU A 79 39.75 -30.43 18.05
CA LEU A 79 41.00 -30.10 18.71
C LEU A 79 41.39 -28.63 18.49
N PRO A 80 42.25 -28.05 19.35
CA PRO A 80 42.72 -26.68 19.17
C PRO A 80 43.40 -26.50 17.80
N GLY A 81 42.87 -25.59 16.98
CA GLY A 81 43.39 -25.27 15.64
C GLY A 81 42.68 -25.97 14.48
N GLU A 82 41.73 -26.88 14.74
CA GLU A 82 40.89 -27.47 13.70
C GLU A 82 39.71 -26.55 13.35
N ALA A 83 39.49 -26.32 12.05
CA ALA A 83 38.36 -25.55 11.55
C ALA A 83 37.29 -26.49 10.99
N PHE A 84 36.05 -26.31 11.44
CA PHE A 84 34.89 -27.04 10.92
C PHE A 84 34.04 -26.11 10.06
N VAL A 85 33.88 -26.48 8.79
CA VAL A 85 33.00 -25.81 7.85
C VAL A 85 31.87 -26.78 7.54
N ALA A 86 30.64 -26.42 7.90
CA ALA A 86 29.44 -27.16 7.53
C ALA A 86 28.55 -26.30 6.66
N THR A 87 28.18 -26.84 5.51
CA THR A 87 27.06 -26.32 4.71
C THR A 87 25.79 -26.97 5.22
N ILE A 88 24.94 -26.19 5.86
CA ILE A 88 23.63 -26.66 6.34
C ILE A 88 22.64 -26.46 5.19
N GLU A 89 22.13 -27.56 4.65
CA GLU A 89 20.99 -27.46 3.73
C GLU A 89 19.79 -26.85 4.48
N PRO A 90 19.05 -25.91 3.87
CA PRO A 90 17.92 -25.30 4.53
C PRO A 90 16.89 -26.39 4.90
N PRO A 91 16.58 -26.63 6.18
CA PRO A 91 15.53 -27.57 6.52
C PRO A 91 14.23 -27.14 5.83
N HIS A 92 13.64 -28.10 5.10
CA HIS A 92 12.32 -27.97 4.50
C HIS A 92 11.26 -27.97 5.59
N LEU A 93 11.18 -26.84 6.30
CA LEU A 93 10.16 -26.57 7.31
C LEU A 93 8.92 -26.06 6.60
N GLN A 94 7.73 -26.42 7.10
CA GLN A 94 6.47 -25.79 6.69
C GLN A 94 6.54 -24.26 6.79
N LEU A 95 7.36 -23.72 7.70
CA LEU A 95 7.61 -22.29 7.84
C LEU A 95 8.33 -21.69 6.61
N THR A 96 9.30 -22.40 6.03
CA THR A 96 10.00 -21.97 4.81
C THR A 96 9.01 -21.89 3.65
N GLU A 97 8.21 -22.93 3.44
CA GLU A 97 7.17 -22.97 2.41
C GLU A 97 6.13 -21.85 2.60
N THR A 98 5.70 -21.62 3.85
CA THR A 98 4.75 -20.55 4.17
C THR A 98 5.34 -19.17 3.88
N CYS A 99 6.63 -18.95 4.21
CA CYS A 99 7.32 -17.70 3.92
C CYS A 99 7.34 -17.43 2.41
N VAL A 100 7.72 -18.43 1.62
CA VAL A 100 7.72 -18.34 0.15
C VAL A 100 6.31 -18.09 -0.38
N ALA A 101 5.31 -18.84 0.07
CA ALA A 101 3.93 -18.70 -0.38
C ALA A 101 3.36 -17.30 -0.11
N VAL A 102 3.60 -16.75 1.09
CA VAL A 102 3.18 -15.39 1.45
C VAL A 102 3.85 -14.35 0.57
N LYS A 103 5.16 -14.49 0.31
CA LYS A 103 5.89 -13.58 -0.59
C LYS A 103 5.35 -13.66 -2.01
N SER A 104 5.19 -14.86 -2.56
CA SER A 104 4.70 -15.07 -3.93
C SER A 104 3.28 -14.53 -4.12
N LEU A 105 2.41 -14.68 -3.12
CA LEU A 105 1.07 -14.09 -3.17
C LEU A 105 1.13 -12.55 -3.15
N GLY A 106 2.00 -11.98 -2.31
CA GLY A 106 2.25 -10.54 -2.28
C GLY A 106 2.72 -10.02 -3.64
N ASP A 107 3.69 -10.70 -4.25
CA ASP A 107 4.23 -10.34 -5.56
C ASP A 107 3.19 -10.44 -6.67
N ALA A 108 2.35 -11.48 -6.64
CA ALA A 108 1.24 -11.61 -7.59
C ALA A 108 0.23 -10.46 -7.47
N ILE A 109 -0.08 -10.02 -6.23
CA ILE A 109 -0.98 -8.88 -6.00
C ILE A 109 -0.34 -7.58 -6.48
N ASP A 110 0.93 -7.32 -6.16
CA ASP A 110 1.62 -6.10 -6.59
C ASP A 110 1.73 -6.02 -8.12
N GLU A 111 1.96 -7.16 -8.76
CA GLU A 111 1.98 -7.29 -10.21
C GLU A 111 0.62 -6.94 -10.85
N VAL A 112 -0.49 -7.45 -10.29
CA VAL A 112 -1.85 -7.09 -10.73
C VAL A 112 -2.12 -5.60 -10.54
N ARG A 113 -1.73 -5.03 -9.39
CA ARG A 113 -1.91 -3.60 -9.10
C ARG A 113 -1.13 -2.75 -10.11
N THR A 114 0.12 -3.08 -10.35
CA THR A 114 0.99 -2.36 -11.31
C THR A 114 0.44 -2.47 -12.74
N PHE A 115 -0.04 -3.64 -13.14
CA PHE A 115 -0.70 -3.81 -14.43
C PHE A 115 -1.95 -2.93 -14.57
N TRP A 116 -2.81 -2.88 -13.55
CA TRP A 116 -4.00 -2.04 -13.58
C TRP A 116 -3.67 -0.54 -13.62
N ARG A 117 -2.57 -0.11 -13.01
CA ARG A 117 -2.09 1.28 -13.08
C ARG A 117 -1.69 1.73 -14.49
N LEU A 118 -1.51 0.82 -15.47
CA LEU A 118 -1.25 1.20 -16.87
C LEU A 118 -2.28 2.19 -17.44
N ARG A 119 -3.54 2.11 -16.98
CA ARG A 119 -4.61 3.04 -17.39
C ARG A 119 -4.57 4.39 -16.67
N GLY A 120 -3.68 4.58 -15.69
CA GLY A 120 -3.68 5.69 -14.74
C GLY A 120 -3.53 7.07 -15.40
N LEU A 121 -2.91 7.15 -16.57
CA LEU A 121 -2.83 8.41 -17.34
C LEU A 121 -4.22 8.92 -17.75
N VAL A 122 -5.18 8.02 -17.98
CA VAL A 122 -6.58 8.38 -18.28
C VAL A 122 -7.25 8.99 -17.05
N ASP A 123 -7.03 8.40 -15.88
CA ASP A 123 -7.57 8.90 -14.61
C ASP A 123 -6.95 10.26 -14.26
N ILE A 124 -5.64 10.45 -14.50
CA ILE A 124 -4.93 11.73 -14.32
C ILE A 124 -5.47 12.80 -15.29
N TYR A 125 -5.70 12.45 -16.56
CA TYR A 125 -6.30 13.37 -17.52
C TYR A 125 -7.71 13.81 -17.08
N ALA A 126 -8.53 12.87 -16.60
CA ALA A 126 -9.85 13.19 -16.08
C ALA A 126 -9.78 14.15 -14.88
N ALA A 127 -8.85 13.92 -13.95
CA ALA A 127 -8.59 14.81 -12.82
C ALA A 127 -8.10 16.20 -13.26
N ALA A 128 -7.21 16.26 -14.24
CA ALA A 128 -6.71 17.52 -14.80
C ALA A 128 -7.82 18.32 -15.49
N ARG A 129 -8.68 17.64 -16.26
CA ARG A 129 -9.85 18.25 -16.90
C ARG A 129 -10.85 18.77 -15.87
N GLU A 130 -11.17 17.99 -14.84
CA GLU A 130 -12.08 18.41 -13.77
C GLU A 130 -11.54 19.67 -13.05
N ASN A 131 -10.25 19.69 -12.71
CA ASN A 131 -9.61 20.84 -12.09
C ASN A 131 -9.52 22.07 -13.03
N TYR A 132 -9.38 21.85 -14.33
CA TYR A 132 -9.42 22.95 -15.31
C TYR A 132 -10.81 23.59 -15.40
N LEU A 133 -11.87 22.76 -15.42
CA LEU A 133 -13.25 23.21 -15.51
C LEU A 133 -13.76 23.82 -14.20
N ARG A 134 -13.28 23.30 -13.06
CA ARG A 134 -13.71 23.69 -11.71
C ARG A 134 -12.48 23.94 -10.82
N PRO A 135 -11.69 25.00 -11.11
CA PRO A 135 -10.47 25.26 -10.35
C PRO A 135 -10.78 25.69 -8.92
N SER A 136 -9.84 25.43 -8.02
CA SER A 136 -9.88 26.03 -6.68
C SER A 136 -9.86 27.57 -6.78
N ARG A 137 -10.61 28.24 -5.90
CA ARG A 137 -10.59 29.71 -5.79
C ARG A 137 -9.29 30.23 -5.20
N ASP A 138 -8.63 29.43 -4.35
CA ASP A 138 -7.33 29.79 -3.78
C ASP A 138 -6.21 29.56 -4.82
N PRO A 139 -5.44 30.59 -5.20
CA PRO A 139 -4.41 30.47 -6.22
C PRO A 139 -3.28 29.52 -5.79
N VAL A 140 -2.98 29.44 -4.50
CA VAL A 140 -1.94 28.54 -3.96
C VAL A 140 -2.38 27.09 -4.12
N LEU A 141 -3.60 26.74 -3.68
CA LEU A 141 -4.16 25.41 -3.89
C LEU A 141 -4.25 25.05 -5.37
N LYS A 142 -4.63 26.00 -6.23
CA LYS A 142 -4.65 25.78 -7.69
C LYS A 142 -3.26 25.39 -8.22
N SER A 143 -2.21 26.10 -7.82
CA SER A 143 -0.84 25.77 -8.21
C SER A 143 -0.38 24.43 -7.66
N ILE A 144 -0.73 24.11 -6.40
CA ILE A 144 -0.40 22.81 -5.80
C ILE A 144 -1.08 21.67 -6.56
N VAL A 145 -2.35 21.80 -6.93
CA VAL A 145 -3.06 20.75 -7.69
C VAL A 145 -2.42 20.52 -9.05
N TRP A 146 -2.02 21.58 -9.78
CA TRP A 146 -1.30 21.42 -11.04
C TRP A 146 0.09 20.79 -10.86
N ALA A 147 0.80 21.14 -9.79
CA ALA A 147 2.07 20.47 -9.46
C ALA A 147 1.86 18.98 -9.16
N LYS A 148 0.79 18.62 -8.44
CA LYS A 148 0.43 17.21 -8.18
C LYS A 148 0.10 16.47 -9.48
N ILE A 149 -0.71 17.05 -10.36
CA ILE A 149 -1.03 16.47 -11.68
C ILE A 149 0.25 16.22 -12.48
N LEU A 150 1.19 17.15 -12.49
CA LEU A 150 2.47 16.99 -13.16
C LEU A 150 3.29 15.84 -12.54
N ALA A 151 3.37 15.81 -11.20
CA ALA A 151 4.07 14.75 -10.48
C ALA A 151 3.47 13.36 -10.77
N GLN A 152 2.15 13.22 -10.68
CA GLN A 152 1.43 12.00 -10.98
C GLN A 152 1.59 11.56 -12.44
N THR A 153 1.62 12.52 -13.38
CA THR A 153 1.88 12.23 -14.80
C THR A 153 3.28 11.66 -15.00
N GLY A 154 4.29 12.27 -14.36
CA GLY A 154 5.67 11.78 -14.38
C GLY A 154 5.77 10.36 -13.80
N TYR A 155 5.23 10.15 -12.61
CA TYR A 155 5.15 8.84 -11.95
C TYR A 155 4.54 7.79 -12.90
N GLN A 156 3.33 8.03 -13.41
CA GLN A 156 2.64 7.04 -14.21
C GLN A 156 3.32 6.79 -15.57
N PHE A 157 3.89 7.81 -16.18
CA PHE A 157 4.61 7.67 -17.45
C PHE A 157 5.84 6.76 -17.30
N TYR A 158 6.68 7.02 -16.29
CA TYR A 158 7.89 6.24 -16.06
C TYR A 158 7.59 4.83 -15.53
N GLU A 159 6.61 4.68 -14.63
CA GLU A 159 6.15 3.36 -14.18
C GLU A 159 5.65 2.52 -15.35
N ASN A 160 4.80 3.07 -16.22
CA ASN A 160 4.28 2.36 -17.38
C ASN A 160 5.40 1.93 -18.33
N ALA A 161 6.34 2.83 -18.60
CA ALA A 161 7.47 2.52 -19.47
C ALA A 161 8.35 1.40 -18.89
N ALA A 162 8.70 1.49 -17.60
CA ALA A 162 9.51 0.49 -16.91
C ALA A 162 8.79 -0.87 -16.87
N TYR A 163 7.51 -0.88 -16.56
CA TYR A 163 6.69 -2.09 -16.54
C TYR A 163 6.59 -2.76 -17.93
N LEU A 164 6.41 -1.98 -19.00
CA LEU A 164 6.37 -2.54 -20.36
C LEU A 164 7.72 -3.10 -20.82
N VAL A 165 8.84 -2.57 -20.32
CA VAL A 165 10.17 -3.18 -20.51
C VAL A 165 10.28 -4.49 -19.73
N LYS A 166 9.93 -4.49 -18.43
CA LYS A 166 9.90 -5.68 -17.55
C LYS A 166 9.11 -6.83 -18.19
N LYS A 167 8.01 -6.51 -18.89
CA LYS A 167 7.16 -7.48 -19.60
C LYS A 167 7.61 -7.88 -21.00
N GLY A 168 8.71 -7.31 -21.50
CA GLY A 168 9.21 -7.60 -22.84
C GLY A 168 8.30 -7.09 -23.97
N VAL A 169 7.45 -6.09 -23.69
CA VAL A 169 6.70 -5.36 -24.73
C VAL A 169 7.63 -4.36 -25.42
N LEU A 170 8.43 -3.64 -24.64
CA LEU A 170 9.48 -2.75 -25.15
C LEU A 170 10.83 -3.48 -25.17
N ARG A 171 11.21 -4.02 -26.33
CA ARG A 171 12.30 -5.02 -26.46
C ARG A 171 13.70 -4.48 -26.77
N SER A 172 13.87 -3.16 -26.91
CA SER A 172 15.18 -2.63 -27.30
C SER A 172 16.18 -2.66 -26.15
N GLU A 173 17.45 -2.97 -26.44
CA GLU A 173 18.54 -2.94 -25.45
C GLU A 173 18.67 -1.55 -24.79
N ARG A 174 18.36 -0.49 -25.54
CA ARG A 174 18.33 0.89 -25.02
C ARG A 174 17.27 1.08 -23.93
N PHE A 175 16.12 0.40 -24.05
CA PHE A 175 15.06 0.46 -23.04
C PHE A 175 15.39 -0.41 -21.84
N ALA A 176 15.93 -1.62 -22.05
CA ALA A 176 16.40 -2.48 -20.97
C ALA A 176 17.43 -1.78 -20.07
N LYS A 177 18.41 -1.08 -20.66
CA LYS A 177 19.42 -0.29 -19.92
C LYS A 177 18.83 0.88 -19.12
N ARG A 178 17.60 1.32 -19.42
CA ARG A 178 16.93 2.46 -18.76
C ARG A 178 15.87 2.03 -17.76
N GLU A 179 15.49 0.76 -17.73
CA GLU A 179 14.39 0.25 -16.92
C GLU A 179 14.55 0.63 -15.43
N THR A 180 15.69 0.29 -14.84
CA THR A 180 15.99 0.61 -13.43
C THR A 180 15.87 2.11 -13.16
N GLY A 181 16.48 2.95 -14.01
CA GLY A 181 16.39 4.40 -13.87
C GLY A 181 14.96 4.95 -14.02
N TRP A 182 14.10 4.31 -14.82
CA TRP A 182 12.69 4.68 -14.90
C TRP A 182 11.92 4.32 -13.64
N TRP A 183 12.20 3.18 -12.99
CA TRP A 183 11.65 2.87 -11.66
C TRP A 183 12.06 3.90 -10.61
N THR A 184 13.33 4.30 -10.59
CA THR A 184 13.85 5.34 -9.69
C THR A 184 13.17 6.69 -9.91
N VAL A 185 13.15 7.17 -11.16
CA VAL A 185 12.56 8.47 -11.51
C VAL A 185 11.05 8.47 -11.25
N SER A 186 10.37 7.37 -11.53
CA SER A 186 8.97 7.19 -11.16
C SER A 186 8.76 7.37 -9.65
N SER A 187 9.57 6.68 -8.84
CA SER A 187 9.50 6.77 -7.37
C SER A 187 9.80 8.18 -6.84
N GLN A 188 10.69 8.93 -7.48
CA GLN A 188 10.96 10.34 -7.17
C GLN A 188 9.75 11.24 -7.43
N PHE A 189 9.03 11.02 -8.53
CA PHE A 189 7.79 11.74 -8.81
C PHE A 189 6.68 11.41 -7.80
N TRP A 190 6.57 10.14 -7.40
CA TRP A 190 5.65 9.74 -6.34
C TRP A 190 6.00 10.39 -5.00
N PHE A 191 7.29 10.44 -4.65
CA PHE A 191 7.75 11.17 -3.46
C PHE A 191 7.39 12.66 -3.51
N ALA A 192 7.60 13.31 -4.66
CA ALA A 192 7.19 14.70 -4.85
C ALA A 192 5.67 14.88 -4.66
N ASP A 193 4.84 13.95 -5.15
CA ASP A 193 3.38 14.02 -4.96
C ASP A 193 2.96 13.93 -3.47
N VAL A 194 3.63 13.08 -2.69
CA VAL A 194 3.42 12.95 -1.24
C VAL A 194 3.82 14.23 -0.50
N LEU A 195 4.93 14.87 -0.87
CA LEU A 195 5.33 16.16 -0.32
C LEU A 195 4.32 17.26 -0.66
N LEU A 196 3.89 17.33 -1.92
CA LEU A 196 2.88 18.27 -2.38
C LEU A 196 1.53 18.07 -1.65
N GLU A 197 1.20 16.83 -1.28
CA GLU A 197 0.01 16.55 -0.47
C GLU A 197 0.11 17.12 0.94
N PHE A 198 1.29 17.06 1.60
CA PHE A 198 1.48 17.76 2.87
C PHE A 198 1.31 19.27 2.73
N VAL A 199 1.86 19.87 1.67
CA VAL A 199 1.71 21.30 1.40
C VAL A 199 0.23 21.65 1.16
N ARG A 200 -0.50 20.82 0.39
CA ARG A 200 -1.94 20.97 0.17
C ARG A 200 -2.71 20.93 1.49
N LEU A 201 -2.46 19.91 2.32
CA LEU A 201 -3.12 19.73 3.62
C LEU A 201 -2.82 20.89 4.57
N ALA A 202 -1.57 21.33 4.64
CA ALA A 202 -1.18 22.50 5.44
C ALA A 202 -1.92 23.77 4.98
N ARG A 203 -2.05 23.98 3.66
CA ARG A 203 -2.80 25.11 3.11
C ARG A 203 -4.29 25.03 3.42
N VAL A 204 -4.91 23.85 3.29
CA VAL A 204 -6.33 23.64 3.67
C VAL A 204 -6.56 23.94 5.15
N ARG A 205 -5.64 23.50 6.03
CA ARG A 205 -5.71 23.80 7.46
C ARG A 205 -5.53 25.29 7.76
N GLN A 206 -4.62 25.98 7.06
CA GLN A 206 -4.41 27.43 7.18
C GLN A 206 -5.69 28.20 6.81
N LEU A 207 -6.43 27.72 5.80
CA LEU A 207 -7.71 28.26 5.37
C LEU A 207 -8.87 27.87 6.30
N ARG A 208 -8.59 27.20 7.44
CA ARG A 208 -9.58 26.73 8.43
C ARG A 208 -10.71 25.92 7.81
N TRP A 209 -10.37 25.04 6.86
CA TRP A 209 -11.35 24.20 6.18
C TRP A 209 -12.47 24.99 5.46
N ASN A 210 -12.20 26.24 5.08
CA ASN A 210 -13.20 27.07 4.40
C ASN A 210 -13.50 26.51 3.00
N GLU A 211 -14.75 26.08 2.81
CA GLU A 211 -15.28 25.53 1.56
C GLU A 211 -15.15 26.50 0.39
N GLU A 212 -15.23 27.81 0.64
CA GLU A 212 -15.10 28.83 -0.40
C GLU A 212 -13.75 28.79 -1.13
N PHE A 213 -12.70 28.27 -0.48
CA PHE A 213 -11.33 28.33 -0.97
C PHE A 213 -10.76 26.97 -1.39
N GLY A 214 -11.53 25.88 -1.40
CA GLY A 214 -11.08 24.61 -1.98
C GLY A 214 -11.31 23.33 -1.16
N ALA A 215 -12.15 23.35 -0.14
CA ALA A 215 -12.73 22.14 0.42
C ALA A 215 -14.07 21.88 -0.29
N GLN A 216 -14.07 21.15 -1.40
CA GLN A 216 -15.27 21.00 -2.24
C GLN A 216 -16.37 20.16 -1.56
N GLN A 217 -17.48 20.80 -1.20
CA GLN A 217 -18.79 20.61 -1.83
C GLN A 217 -19.73 21.82 -1.58
N VAL A 218 -19.87 22.69 -2.59
CA VAL A 218 -20.94 23.70 -2.59
C VAL A 218 -22.19 23.05 -3.14
N GLU A 219 -23.18 22.83 -2.28
CA GLU A 219 -24.56 22.59 -2.70
C GLU A 219 -25.47 23.72 -2.21
N LYS A 220 -26.44 24.01 -3.08
CA LYS A 220 -27.31 25.19 -3.11
C LYS A 220 -28.18 25.34 -1.86
N GLU A 221 -28.53 26.60 -1.60
CA GLU A 221 -29.62 27.08 -0.75
C GLU A 221 -29.49 26.88 0.79
N GLY A 222 -28.88 27.88 1.43
CA GLY A 222 -29.51 28.51 2.59
C GLY A 222 -29.33 27.90 3.98
N VAL A 223 -28.55 26.83 4.18
CA VAL A 223 -28.25 26.30 5.52
C VAL A 223 -26.76 26.08 5.71
N VAL A 224 -26.09 27.06 6.33
CA VAL A 224 -24.68 26.99 6.74
C VAL A 224 -24.64 26.54 8.19
N GLY A 225 -24.30 25.28 8.47
CA GLY A 225 -24.00 24.89 9.85
C GLY A 225 -24.05 23.42 10.20
N VAL A 226 -23.32 22.55 9.49
CA VAL A 226 -22.90 21.21 9.98
C VAL A 226 -21.56 20.75 9.35
N LYS A 227 -21.16 21.30 8.18
CA LYS A 227 -20.08 20.76 7.33
C LYS A 227 -18.62 20.92 7.80
N SER A 228 -18.34 21.70 8.85
CA SER A 228 -16.93 21.88 9.32
C SER A 228 -16.32 20.61 9.89
N GLN A 229 -17.12 19.76 10.56
CA GLN A 229 -16.62 18.57 11.23
C GLN A 229 -16.27 17.46 10.23
N GLU A 230 -17.12 17.20 9.24
CA GLU A 230 -16.86 16.21 8.19
C GLU A 230 -15.62 16.55 7.36
N LEU A 231 -15.40 17.84 7.08
CA LEU A 231 -14.21 18.32 6.38
C LEU A 231 -12.95 18.16 7.21
N GLU A 232 -13.05 18.39 8.52
CA GLU A 232 -11.95 18.15 9.46
C GLU A 232 -11.62 16.65 9.54
N GLU A 233 -12.63 15.79 9.68
CA GLU A 233 -12.46 14.33 9.69
C GLU A 233 -11.81 13.83 8.39
N LYS A 234 -12.28 14.32 7.24
CA LYS A 234 -11.68 14.02 5.94
C LYS A 234 -10.23 14.49 5.85
N TRP A 235 -9.93 15.67 6.39
CA TRP A 235 -8.56 16.20 6.44
C TRP A 235 -7.64 15.31 7.28
N TRP A 236 -8.11 14.84 8.45
CA TRP A 236 -7.34 13.92 9.29
C TRP A 236 -7.10 12.58 8.60
N LEU A 237 -8.11 12.01 7.95
CA LEU A 237 -7.96 10.77 7.19
C LEU A 237 -6.94 10.93 6.04
N GLN A 238 -6.98 12.05 5.32
CA GLN A 238 -6.00 12.35 4.28
C GLN A 238 -4.59 12.53 4.85
N LEU A 239 -4.46 13.20 6.00
CA LEU A 239 -3.17 13.33 6.68
C LEU A 239 -2.61 11.98 7.11
N TYR A 240 -3.41 11.13 7.77
CA TYR A 240 -2.96 9.80 8.21
C TYR A 240 -2.61 8.89 7.04
N SER A 241 -3.39 8.95 5.96
CA SER A 241 -3.07 8.24 4.72
C SER A 241 -1.73 8.70 4.14
N ASN A 242 -1.51 10.02 4.04
CA ASN A 242 -0.26 10.58 3.51
C ASN A 242 0.94 10.31 4.44
N LEU A 243 0.75 10.33 5.76
CA LEU A 243 1.76 9.93 6.75
C LEU A 243 2.13 8.46 6.64
N GLY A 244 1.19 7.57 6.31
CA GLY A 244 1.49 6.17 6.05
C GLY A 244 2.26 5.96 4.74
N TRP A 245 1.96 6.74 3.70
CA TRP A 245 2.73 6.70 2.45
C TRP A 245 4.14 7.26 2.57
N PHE A 246 4.32 8.30 3.38
CA PHE A 246 5.57 9.07 3.42
C PHE A 246 6.85 8.23 3.65
N PRO A 247 6.91 7.30 4.61
CA PRO A 247 8.10 6.46 4.80
C PRO A 247 8.45 5.63 3.56
N ASN A 248 7.44 5.04 2.89
CA ASN A 248 7.66 4.31 1.65
C ASN A 248 8.13 5.25 0.53
N ALA A 249 7.54 6.43 0.43
CA ALA A 249 7.90 7.42 -0.57
C ALA A 249 9.34 7.90 -0.40
N VAL A 250 9.82 8.05 0.83
CA VAL A 250 11.24 8.33 1.13
C VAL A 250 12.12 7.13 0.74
N HIS A 251 11.74 5.92 1.12
CA HIS A 251 12.50 4.70 0.80
C HIS A 251 12.75 4.55 -0.70
N TRP A 252 11.71 4.63 -1.51
CA TRP A 252 11.81 4.42 -2.95
C TRP A 252 12.27 5.68 -3.70
N GLY A 253 11.79 6.87 -3.32
CA GLY A 253 12.08 8.10 -4.04
C GLY A 253 13.45 8.71 -3.70
N TRP A 254 13.93 8.55 -2.47
CA TRP A 254 15.21 9.14 -2.05
C TRP A 254 16.36 8.13 -2.04
N TYR A 255 16.09 6.91 -1.55
CA TYR A 255 17.11 5.87 -1.41
C TYR A 255 17.09 4.84 -2.56
N ASP A 256 16.21 4.98 -3.55
CA ASP A 256 16.07 4.03 -4.66
C ASP A 256 15.85 2.58 -4.19
N GLY A 257 15.25 2.40 -3.00
CA GLY A 257 15.06 1.09 -2.40
C GLY A 257 16.34 0.39 -1.92
N CYS A 258 17.47 1.09 -1.81
CA CYS A 258 18.73 0.51 -1.38
C CYS A 258 18.78 0.21 0.13
N GLU A 259 19.74 -0.65 0.52
CA GLU A 259 19.95 -1.06 1.91
C GLU A 259 20.38 0.08 2.85
N GLU A 260 20.86 1.20 2.31
CA GLU A 260 21.17 2.40 3.11
C GLU A 260 19.92 3.09 3.66
N SER A 261 18.74 2.73 3.13
CA SER A 261 17.49 3.24 3.64
C SER A 261 17.23 2.74 5.07
N PRO A 262 16.79 3.62 6.01
CA PRO A 262 16.42 3.19 7.36
C PRO A 262 15.14 2.33 7.39
N MET A 263 14.50 2.11 6.24
CA MET A 263 13.25 1.40 6.07
C MET A 263 13.50 -0.08 5.81
N ASN A 264 13.08 -0.93 6.74
CA ASN A 264 13.02 -2.38 6.52
C ASN A 264 11.63 -2.82 6.01
N GLU A 265 11.53 -4.06 5.53
CA GLU A 265 10.28 -4.64 5.01
C GLU A 265 9.12 -4.61 6.01
N THR A 266 9.41 -4.74 7.31
CA THR A 266 8.39 -4.61 8.37
C THR A 266 7.78 -3.21 8.37
N MET A 267 8.61 -2.18 8.29
CA MET A 267 8.15 -0.79 8.26
C MET A 267 7.42 -0.48 6.95
N ILE A 268 7.89 -0.98 5.81
CA ILE A 268 7.22 -0.87 4.50
C ILE A 268 5.79 -1.42 4.59
N GLY A 269 5.66 -2.67 5.08
CA GLY A 269 4.38 -3.34 5.31
C GLY A 269 3.46 -2.56 6.24
N LEU A 270 3.97 -2.15 7.41
CA LEU A 270 3.16 -1.45 8.42
C LEU A 270 2.67 -0.08 7.92
N THR A 271 3.56 0.70 7.31
CA THR A 271 3.26 2.08 6.92
C THR A 271 2.36 2.12 5.69
N GLY A 272 2.52 1.21 4.73
CA GLY A 272 1.62 1.09 3.57
C GLY A 272 0.26 0.44 3.91
N PHE A 273 0.17 -0.35 5.00
CA PHE A 273 -1.12 -0.86 5.48
C PHE A 273 -2.08 0.26 5.88
N VAL A 274 -1.59 1.31 6.54
CA VAL A 274 -2.40 2.44 7.03
C VAL A 274 -3.25 3.08 5.92
N PRO A 275 -2.68 3.59 4.81
CA PRO A 275 -3.47 4.18 3.73
C PRO A 275 -4.34 3.14 3.01
N GLY A 276 -3.85 1.90 2.86
CA GLY A 276 -4.64 0.80 2.31
C GLY A 276 -5.93 0.58 3.11
N PHE A 277 -5.81 0.45 4.43
CA PHE A 277 -6.94 0.23 5.33
C PHE A 277 -7.90 1.43 5.37
N ILE A 278 -7.38 2.66 5.39
CA ILE A 278 -8.22 3.87 5.31
C ILE A 278 -9.06 3.85 4.03
N ASN A 279 -8.44 3.57 2.88
CA ASN A 279 -9.14 3.50 1.59
C ASN A 279 -10.13 2.32 1.54
N LEU A 280 -9.78 1.18 2.12
CA LEU A 280 -10.64 0.00 2.15
C LEU A 280 -11.87 0.25 3.00
N ARG A 281 -11.70 0.89 4.17
CA ARG A 281 -12.81 1.28 5.03
C ARG A 281 -13.74 2.27 4.32
N ALA A 282 -13.18 3.29 3.68
CA ALA A 282 -13.98 4.27 2.93
C ALA A 282 -14.74 3.61 1.77
N ALA A 283 -14.10 2.71 1.01
CA ALA A 283 -14.75 1.97 -0.05
C ALA A 283 -15.83 1.02 0.48
N TRP A 284 -15.59 0.37 1.63
CA TRP A 284 -16.55 -0.50 2.30
C TRP A 284 -17.80 0.27 2.73
N GLU A 285 -17.63 1.42 3.39
CA GLU A 285 -18.72 2.31 3.80
C GLU A 285 -19.51 2.81 2.58
N ALA A 286 -18.84 3.16 1.48
CA ALA A 286 -19.49 3.62 0.26
C ALA A 286 -20.30 2.54 -0.48
N THR A 287 -20.03 1.26 -0.23
CA THR A 287 -20.76 0.14 -0.84
C THR A 287 -21.66 -0.62 0.15
N ALA A 288 -21.81 -0.13 1.39
CA ALA A 288 -22.62 -0.74 2.43
C ALA A 288 -24.12 -0.67 2.13
#